data_AF-A0A1C5NYA3-F1
#
_entry.id   AF-A0A1C5NYA3-F1
#
_cell.length_a   1.000
_cell.length_b   1.000
_cell.length_c   1.000
_cell.angle_alpha   90.00
_cell.angle_beta   90.00
_cell.angle_gamma   90.00
#
_symmetry.space_group_name_H-M   'P 1'
#
loop_
_entity.id
_entity.type
_entity.pdbx_description
1 polymer ?
#
loop_
_entity_poly.entity_id
_entity_poly.type
_entity_poly.pdbx_seq_one_letter_code
_entity_poly.pdbx_strand_id
1 'polypeptide(L)'
;MEKIIHTGGKVFFTTLILSIISYLYFTILPLNYITIYIGCIFLVVYFGVNIYIGLTTNMDLIEAILVGTIGCSMGLFLLFFSLYSQLVLKNSDLALWIIKPYFIPTMSLINITSNNNITVIYPIILMIINISLVVVGNVIKKAMNKFKY
;
A
#
# COMPACT_ATOMS: atom_id res chain seq x y z
N MET A 1 -15.88 16.65 -3.35
CA MET A 1 -15.80 15.31 -4.00
C MET A 1 -14.77 15.24 -5.10
N GLU A 2 -14.76 16.13 -6.10
CA GLU A 2 -13.80 16.09 -7.21
C GLU A 2 -12.33 16.06 -6.77
N LYS A 3 -11.94 16.93 -5.82
CA LYS A 3 -10.61 16.94 -5.21
C LYS A 3 -10.23 15.61 -4.55
N ILE A 4 -11.16 14.96 -3.85
CA ILE A 4 -10.93 13.66 -3.20
C ILE A 4 -10.68 12.58 -4.25
N ILE A 5 -11.51 12.54 -5.30
CA ILE A 5 -11.38 11.57 -6.39
C ILE A 5 -10.07 11.76 -7.14
N HIS A 6 -9.70 13.00 -7.46
CA HIS A 6 -8.46 13.31 -8.16
C HIS A 6 -7.22 12.96 -7.31
N THR A 7 -7.20 13.35 -6.03
CA THR A 7 -6.07 13.05 -5.13
C THR A 7 -5.99 11.56 -4.81
N GLY A 8 -7.12 10.91 -4.50
CA GLY A 8 -7.19 9.47 -4.27
C GLY A 8 -6.80 8.68 -5.52
N GLY A 9 -7.21 9.13 -6.69
CA GLY A 9 -6.81 8.57 -7.98
C GLY A 9 -5.30 8.62 -8.19
N LYS A 10 -4.64 9.73 -7.81
CA LYS A 10 -3.16 9.80 -7.84
C LYS A 10 -2.53 8.73 -6.93
N VAL A 11 -3.00 8.59 -5.68
CA VAL A 11 -2.51 7.54 -4.78
C VAL A 11 -2.70 6.17 -5.41
N PHE A 12 -3.90 5.89 -5.93
CA PHE A 12 -4.24 4.62 -6.57
C PHE A 12 -3.31 4.30 -7.74
N PHE A 13 -3.18 5.20 -8.72
CA PHE A 13 -2.37 4.94 -9.91
C PHE A 13 -0.88 4.82 -9.57
N THR A 14 -0.35 5.63 -8.66
CA THR A 14 1.05 5.50 -8.23
C THR A 14 1.30 4.18 -7.49
N THR A 15 0.37 3.77 -6.61
CA THR A 15 0.45 2.48 -5.89
C THR A 15 0.38 1.30 -6.86
N LEU A 16 -0.48 1.39 -7.87
CA LEU A 16 -0.62 0.38 -8.92
C LEU A 16 0.66 0.26 -9.76
N ILE A 17 1.24 1.38 -10.20
CA ILE A 17 2.51 1.40 -10.95
C ILE A 17 3.63 0.77 -10.10
N LEU A 18 3.75 1.16 -8.83
CA LEU A 18 4.74 0.58 -7.93
C LEU A 18 4.56 -0.92 -7.74
N SER A 19 3.31 -1.37 -7.65
CA SER A 19 2.96 -2.79 -7.54
C SER A 19 3.39 -3.57 -8.77
N ILE A 20 3.14 -3.04 -9.97
CA ILE A 20 3.56 -3.66 -11.24
C ILE A 20 5.09 -3.72 -11.34
N ILE A 21 5.78 -2.61 -11.08
CA ILE A 21 7.25 -2.55 -11.15
C ILE A 21 7.87 -3.51 -10.14
N SER A 22 7.36 -3.53 -8.90
CA SER A 22 7.83 -4.45 -7.86
C SER A 22 7.56 -5.90 -8.24
N TYR A 23 6.40 -6.19 -8.84
CA TYR A 23 6.08 -7.51 -9.33
C TYR A 23 7.08 -7.99 -10.39
N LEU A 24 7.37 -7.18 -11.41
CA LEU A 24 8.37 -7.50 -12.43
C LEU A 24 9.75 -7.72 -11.80
N TYR A 25 10.16 -6.83 -10.88
CA TYR A 25 11.44 -6.90 -10.21
C TYR A 25 11.64 -8.22 -9.45
N PHE A 26 10.71 -8.57 -8.56
CA PHE A 26 10.81 -9.78 -7.72
C PHE A 26 10.48 -11.07 -8.45
N THR A 27 9.88 -11.00 -9.65
CA THR A 27 9.64 -12.19 -10.49
C THR A 27 10.85 -12.54 -11.34
N ILE A 28 11.60 -11.54 -11.82
CA ILE A 28 12.75 -11.73 -12.70
C ILE A 28 14.03 -12.05 -11.92
N LEU A 29 14.25 -11.37 -10.78
CA LEU A 29 15.50 -11.47 -10.04
C LEU A 29 15.42 -12.47 -8.88
N PRO A 30 16.44 -13.32 -8.69
CA PRO A 30 16.49 -14.23 -7.55
C PRO A 30 16.63 -13.45 -6.24
N LEU A 31 15.96 -13.92 -5.19
CA LEU A 31 15.98 -13.30 -3.86
C LEU A 31 17.34 -13.50 -3.17
N ASN A 32 18.24 -12.55 -3.38
CA ASN A 32 19.54 -12.43 -2.71
C ASN A 32 19.62 -11.12 -1.89
N TYR A 33 20.64 -10.96 -1.04
CA TYR A 33 20.82 -9.78 -0.19
C TYR A 33 20.67 -8.44 -0.94
N ILE A 34 21.28 -8.30 -2.12
CA ILE A 34 21.21 -7.09 -2.95
C ILE A 34 19.76 -6.80 -3.37
N THR A 35 19.02 -7.83 -3.77
CA THR A 35 17.62 -7.67 -4.18
C THR A 35 16.69 -7.30 -3.03
N ILE A 36 17.00 -7.76 -1.82
CA ILE A 36 16.28 -7.38 -0.60
C ILE A 36 16.49 -5.89 -0.31
N TYR A 37 17.72 -5.38 -0.43
CA TYR A 37 18.00 -3.94 -0.24
C TYR A 37 17.27 -3.06 -1.24
N ILE A 38 17.27 -3.41 -2.52
CA ILE A 38 16.47 -2.69 -3.54
C ILE A 38 14.98 -2.82 -3.22
N GLY A 39 14.54 -3.99 -2.74
CA GLY A 39 13.22 -4.21 -2.20
C GLY A 39 12.83 -3.26 -1.06
N CYS A 40 13.78 -2.88 -0.20
CA CYS A 40 13.55 -1.89 0.85
C CYS A 40 13.32 -0.48 0.26
N ILE A 41 13.94 -0.17 -0.88
CA ILE A 41 13.66 1.09 -1.60
C ILE A 41 12.21 1.10 -2.09
N PHE A 42 11.73 0.02 -2.69
CA PHE A 42 10.32 -0.10 -3.08
C PHE A 42 9.36 0.06 -1.90
N LEU A 43 9.67 -0.57 -0.76
CA LEU A 43 8.90 -0.42 0.48
C LEU A 43 8.82 1.04 0.95
N VAL A 44 9.96 1.74 0.99
CA VAL A 44 10.02 3.14 1.43
C VAL A 44 9.25 4.04 0.48
N VAL A 45 9.38 3.83 -0.83
CA VAL A 45 8.63 4.62 -1.83
C VAL A 45 7.14 4.34 -1.73
N TYR A 46 6.74 3.07 -1.56
CA TYR A 46 5.34 2.66 -1.42
C TYR A 46 4.66 3.34 -0.24
N PHE A 47 5.28 3.34 0.94
CA PHE A 47 4.75 4.08 2.09
C PHE A 47 4.92 5.59 1.97
N GLY A 48 6.04 6.04 1.42
CA GLY A 48 6.39 7.45 1.25
C GLY A 48 5.38 8.21 0.39
N VAL A 49 4.86 7.60 -0.68
CA VAL A 49 3.82 8.21 -1.53
C VAL A 49 2.56 8.56 -0.74
N ASN A 50 2.14 7.66 0.17
CA ASN A 50 0.95 7.87 1.01
C ASN A 50 1.15 9.07 1.96
N ILE A 51 2.30 9.14 2.64
CA ILE A 51 2.66 10.27 3.50
C ILE A 51 2.75 11.56 2.69
N TYR A 52 3.44 11.52 1.54
CA TYR A 52 3.70 12.67 0.68
C TYR A 52 2.39 13.30 0.17
N ILE A 53 1.41 12.49 -0.24
CA ILE A 53 0.11 13.01 -0.67
C ILE A 53 -0.62 13.69 0.49
N GLY A 54 -0.59 13.09 1.69
CA GLY A 54 -1.11 13.72 2.91
C GLY A 54 -0.44 15.07 3.20
N LEU A 55 0.88 15.16 3.03
CA LEU A 55 1.65 16.39 3.27
C LEU A 55 1.41 17.48 2.23
N THR A 56 1.16 17.14 0.98
CA THR A 56 1.09 18.11 -0.13
C THR A 56 -0.32 18.62 -0.38
N THR A 57 -1.35 17.91 0.07
CA THR A 57 -2.75 18.31 -0.12
C THR A 57 -3.36 18.87 1.16
N ASN A 58 -4.07 20.00 1.09
CA ASN A 58 -4.74 20.57 2.27
C ASN A 58 -6.07 19.83 2.42
N MET A 59 -6.14 18.80 3.24
CA MET A 59 -7.33 17.97 3.39
C MET A 59 -7.90 18.05 4.80
N ASP A 60 -9.20 17.86 4.93
CA ASP A 60 -9.77 17.54 6.24
C ASP A 60 -9.57 16.06 6.60
N LEU A 61 -9.80 15.73 7.87
CA LEU A 61 -9.52 14.39 8.37
C LEU A 61 -10.35 13.34 7.61
N ILE A 62 -11.63 13.64 7.36
CA ILE A 62 -12.52 12.79 6.55
C ILE A 62 -12.02 12.69 5.10
N GLU A 63 -11.60 13.80 4.50
CA GLU A 63 -11.04 13.78 3.13
C GLU A 63 -9.79 12.90 3.06
N ALA A 64 -8.90 12.99 4.05
CA ALA A 64 -7.67 12.19 4.11
C ALA A 64 -7.95 10.70 4.24
N ILE A 65 -8.93 10.30 5.07
CA ILE A 65 -9.38 8.90 5.17
C ILE A 65 -9.92 8.43 3.82
N LEU A 66 -10.81 9.20 3.18
CA LEU A 66 -11.38 8.85 1.89
C LEU A 66 -10.29 8.70 0.81
N VAL A 67 -9.35 9.63 0.74
CA VAL A 67 -8.20 9.55 -0.18
C VAL A 67 -7.36 8.30 0.08
N GLY A 68 -7.07 7.97 1.34
CA GLY A 68 -6.36 6.74 1.70
C GLY A 68 -7.11 5.48 1.28
N THR A 69 -8.42 5.43 1.50
CA THR A 69 -9.26 4.29 1.09
C THR A 69 -9.32 4.11 -0.42
N ILE A 70 -9.43 5.21 -1.19
CA ILE A 70 -9.39 5.18 -2.67
C ILE A 70 -8.02 4.68 -3.13
N GLY A 71 -6.93 5.14 -2.50
CA GLY A 71 -5.57 4.66 -2.76
C GLY A 71 -5.41 3.16 -2.57
N CYS A 72 -6.12 2.59 -1.59
CA CYS A 72 -6.13 1.16 -1.29
C CYS A 72 -7.15 0.35 -2.11
N SER A 73 -7.90 0.97 -3.03
CA SER A 73 -8.99 0.29 -3.75
C SER A 73 -8.55 -0.94 -4.55
N MET A 74 -7.33 -0.95 -5.12
CA MET A 74 -6.75 -2.16 -5.74
C MET A 74 -6.64 -3.31 -4.72
N GLY A 75 -6.14 -3.01 -3.52
CA GLY A 75 -6.01 -3.98 -2.44
C GLY A 75 -7.37 -4.50 -1.99
N LEU A 76 -8.37 -3.62 -1.84
CA LEU A 76 -9.75 -4.00 -1.51
C LEU A 76 -10.36 -4.92 -2.58
N PHE A 77 -10.18 -4.56 -3.85
CA PHE A 77 -10.68 -5.34 -4.98
C PHE A 77 -10.06 -6.75 -5.01
N LEU A 78 -8.73 -6.85 -4.90
CA LEU A 78 -8.05 -8.15 -4.87
C LEU A 78 -8.36 -8.95 -3.60
N LEU A 79 -8.55 -8.27 -2.45
CA LEU A 79 -8.87 -8.91 -1.18
C LEU A 79 -10.22 -9.62 -1.27
N PHE A 80 -11.20 -9.02 -1.94
CA PHE A 80 -12.50 -9.64 -2.15
C PHE A 80 -12.39 -11.03 -2.82
N PHE A 81 -11.64 -11.12 -3.93
CA PHE A 81 -11.40 -12.40 -4.62
C PHE A 81 -10.53 -13.36 -3.81
N SER A 82 -9.55 -12.83 -3.07
CA SER A 82 -8.72 -13.62 -2.16
C SER A 82 -9.54 -14.30 -1.07
N LEU A 83 -10.43 -13.54 -0.41
CA LEU A 83 -11.35 -14.07 0.61
C LEU A 83 -12.34 -15.08 0.02
N TYR A 84 -12.84 -14.84 -1.19
CA TYR A 84 -13.68 -15.82 -1.90
C TYR A 84 -12.92 -17.14 -2.12
N SER A 85 -11.69 -17.08 -2.61
CA SER A 85 -10.86 -18.28 -2.79
C SER A 85 -10.62 -19.02 -1.48
N GLN A 86 -10.31 -18.29 -0.40
CA GLN A 86 -9.99 -18.90 0.88
C GLN A 86 -11.22 -19.53 1.54
N LEU A 87 -12.35 -18.82 1.57
CA LEU A 87 -13.53 -19.23 2.34
C LEU A 87 -14.46 -20.15 1.56
N VAL A 88 -14.65 -19.90 0.26
CA VAL A 88 -15.60 -20.64 -0.58
C VAL A 88 -14.90 -21.80 -1.28
N LEU A 89 -13.80 -21.52 -1.97
CA LEU A 89 -13.05 -22.54 -2.71
C LEU A 89 -12.10 -23.37 -1.82
N LYS A 90 -11.92 -22.96 -0.56
CA LYS A 90 -10.99 -23.59 0.41
C LYS A 90 -9.56 -23.72 -0.14
N ASN A 91 -9.13 -22.76 -0.95
CA ASN A 91 -7.81 -22.75 -1.59
C ASN A 91 -7.00 -21.54 -1.10
N SER A 92 -6.12 -21.78 -0.11
CA SER A 92 -5.27 -20.77 0.51
C SER A 92 -4.17 -20.26 -0.43
N ASP A 93 -3.61 -21.13 -1.26
CA ASP A 93 -2.51 -20.77 -2.15
C ASP A 93 -2.99 -19.84 -3.25
N LEU A 94 -4.16 -20.14 -3.82
CA LEU A 94 -4.80 -19.27 -4.80
C LEU A 94 -5.24 -17.95 -4.17
N ALA A 95 -5.72 -17.97 -2.91
CA ALA A 95 -6.06 -16.75 -2.18
C ALA A 95 -4.85 -15.82 -2.00
N LEU A 96 -3.70 -16.37 -1.59
CA LEU A 96 -2.46 -15.61 -1.45
C LEU A 96 -1.93 -15.13 -2.80
N TRP A 97 -2.02 -15.96 -3.85
CA TRP A 97 -1.57 -15.61 -5.19
C TRP A 97 -2.35 -14.41 -5.75
N ILE A 98 -3.67 -14.38 -5.59
CA ILE A 98 -4.53 -13.28 -6.05
C ILE A 98 -4.16 -11.94 -5.40
N ILE A 99 -3.89 -11.93 -4.08
CA ILE A 99 -3.65 -10.69 -3.34
C ILE A 99 -2.17 -10.26 -3.33
N LYS A 100 -1.26 -11.16 -3.71
CA LYS A 100 0.20 -10.90 -3.79
C LYS A 100 0.58 -9.63 -4.56
N PRO A 101 -0.01 -9.31 -5.72
CA PRO A 101 0.32 -8.10 -6.44
C PRO A 101 0.10 -6.81 -5.62
N TYR A 102 -0.82 -6.79 -4.66
CA TYR A 102 -1.05 -5.60 -3.84
C TYR A 102 0.08 -5.32 -2.85
N PHE A 103 0.63 -6.38 -2.26
CA PHE A 103 1.62 -6.26 -1.19
C PHE A 103 3.06 -6.54 -1.63
N ILE A 104 3.29 -6.88 -2.91
CA ILE A 104 4.63 -7.17 -3.43
C ILE A 104 5.66 -6.03 -3.27
N PRO A 105 5.31 -4.73 -3.26
CA PRO A 105 6.28 -3.68 -2.92
C PRO A 105 6.86 -3.83 -1.52
N THR A 106 6.20 -4.58 -0.65
CA THR A 106 6.60 -4.84 0.74
C THR A 106 7.26 -6.22 0.95
N MET A 107 7.56 -6.94 -0.14
CA MET A 107 8.11 -8.30 -0.08
C MET A 107 9.46 -8.36 0.66
N SER A 108 10.25 -7.30 0.61
CA SER A 108 11.48 -7.17 1.41
C SER A 108 11.21 -7.28 2.91
N LEU A 109 10.19 -6.58 3.41
CA LEU A 109 9.79 -6.61 4.82
C LEU A 109 9.28 -7.99 5.23
N ILE A 110 8.48 -8.64 4.38
CA ILE A 110 8.00 -10.01 4.61
C ILE A 110 9.16 -10.99 4.75
N ASN A 111 10.13 -10.95 3.83
CA ASN A 111 11.28 -11.83 3.85
C ASN A 111 12.12 -11.66 5.12
N ILE A 112 12.26 -10.42 5.62
CA ILE A 112 13.07 -10.12 6.80
C ILE A 112 12.34 -10.49 8.11
N THR A 113 11.03 -10.27 8.19
CA THR A 113 10.29 -10.31 9.46
C THR A 113 9.50 -11.59 9.68
N SER A 114 8.96 -12.17 8.61
CA SER A 114 7.89 -13.16 8.71
C SER A 114 8.29 -14.54 8.20
N ASN A 115 9.56 -14.75 7.83
CA ASN A 115 10.05 -16.00 7.22
C ASN A 115 9.10 -16.55 6.12
N ASN A 116 8.52 -15.66 5.32
CA ASN A 116 7.55 -15.98 4.26
C ASN A 116 6.20 -16.59 4.69
N ASN A 117 5.90 -16.62 5.98
CA ASN A 117 4.58 -17.02 6.48
C ASN A 117 3.60 -15.85 6.38
N ILE A 118 3.05 -15.65 5.17
CA ILE A 118 2.04 -14.62 4.91
C ILE A 118 0.65 -15.23 4.96
N THR A 119 -0.27 -14.54 5.62
CA THR A 119 -1.71 -14.85 5.56
C THR A 119 -2.46 -13.71 4.90
N VAL A 120 -3.73 -13.94 4.54
CA VAL A 120 -4.62 -12.92 3.97
C VAL A 120 -4.87 -11.74 4.92
N ILE A 121 -4.46 -11.83 6.20
CA ILE A 121 -4.50 -10.71 7.16
C ILE A 121 -3.44 -9.64 6.83
N TYR A 122 -2.28 -10.03 6.29
CA TYR A 122 -1.19 -9.11 5.99
C TYR A 122 -1.60 -7.92 5.07
N PRO A 123 -2.25 -8.13 3.92
CA PRO A 123 -2.72 -7.02 3.07
C PRO A 123 -3.75 -6.12 3.78
N ILE A 124 -4.53 -6.65 4.73
CA ILE A 124 -5.46 -5.83 5.55
C ILE A 124 -4.68 -4.88 6.44
N ILE A 125 -3.64 -5.38 7.11
CA ILE A 125 -2.74 -4.55 7.93
C ILE A 125 -2.08 -3.46 7.07
N LEU A 126 -1.60 -3.82 5.88
CA LEU A 126 -1.00 -2.84 4.96
C LEU A 126 -1.96 -1.74 4.53
N MET A 127 -3.23 -2.07 4.26
CA MET A 127 -4.25 -1.06 3.95
C MET A 127 -4.44 -0.08 5.11
N ILE A 128 -4.53 -0.60 6.34
CA ILE A 128 -4.65 0.24 7.55
C ILE A 128 -3.44 1.17 7.68
N ILE A 129 -2.22 0.65 7.47
CA ILE A 129 -1.00 1.45 7.48
C ILE A 129 -1.06 2.54 6.41
N ASN A 130 -1.34 2.21 5.16
CA ASN A 130 -1.40 3.17 4.05
C ASN A 130 -2.42 4.30 4.31
N ILE A 131 -3.62 3.97 4.78
CA ILE A 131 -4.64 4.96 5.15
C ILE A 131 -4.11 5.85 6.29
N SER A 132 -3.52 5.26 7.32
CA SER A 132 -2.97 5.98 8.47
C SER A 132 -1.85 6.92 8.04
N LEU A 133 -1.00 6.53 7.09
CA LEU A 133 0.08 7.36 6.57
C LEU A 133 -0.43 8.61 5.84
N VAL A 134 -1.51 8.50 5.07
CA VAL A 134 -2.17 9.66 4.44
C VAL A 134 -2.69 10.62 5.51
N VAL A 135 -3.33 10.08 6.56
CA VAL A 135 -3.85 10.88 7.68
C VAL A 135 -2.71 11.58 8.45
N VAL A 136 -1.65 10.85 8.78
CA VAL A 136 -0.46 11.39 9.48
C VAL A 136 0.18 12.50 8.65
N GLY A 137 0.37 12.29 7.35
CA GLY A 137 0.89 13.35 6.46
C GLY A 137 0.05 14.62 6.49
N ASN A 138 -1.28 14.48 6.49
CA ASN A 138 -2.18 15.62 6.59
C ASN A 138 -2.10 16.34 7.95
N VAL A 139 -1.99 15.59 9.06
CA VAL A 139 -1.83 16.16 10.41
C VAL A 139 -0.51 16.93 10.52
N ILE A 140 0.59 16.36 10.03
CA ILE A 140 1.90 17.03 10.02
C ILE A 140 1.80 18.35 9.25
N LYS A 141 1.16 18.36 8.08
CA LYS A 141 0.96 19.59 7.30
C LYS A 141 0.19 20.66 8.08
N LYS A 142 -0.91 20.28 8.73
CA LYS A 142 -1.71 21.20 9.55
C LYS A 142 -0.88 21.77 10.71
N ALA A 143 -0.05 20.95 11.35
CA ALA A 143 0.88 21.40 12.38
C ALA A 143 1.92 22.39 11.81
N MET A 144 2.59 22.04 10.71
CA MET A 144 3.58 22.92 10.06
C MET A 144 3.01 24.28 9.67
N ASN A 145 1.76 24.32 9.18
CA ASN A 145 1.09 25.58 8.84
C ASN A 145 0.77 26.43 10.08
N LYS A 146 0.53 25.79 11.24
CA LYS A 146 0.26 26.50 12.51
C LYS A 146 1.51 27.17 13.09
N PHE A 147 2.69 26.58 12.87
CA PHE A 147 3.98 27.11 13.33
C PHE A 147 4.66 28.07 12.35
N LYS A 148 4.03 28.39 11.22
CA LYS A 148 4.54 29.36 10.23
C LYS A 148 4.20 30.83 10.56
N TYR A 149 3.78 31.09 11.80
CA TYR A 149 3.52 32.42 12.36
C TYR A 149 4.62 32.83 13.32
#